data_AF-A0A822YIF3-F1
#
_entry.id   AF-A0A822YIF3-F1
#
_cell.length_a   1.000
_cell.length_b   1.000
_cell.length_c   1.000
_cell.angle_alpha   90.00
_cell.angle_beta   90.00
_cell.angle_gamma   90.00
#
_symmetry.space_group_name_H-M   'P 1'
#
loop_
_entity.id
_entity.type
_entity.pdbx_description
1 polymer ?
#
loop_
_entity_poly.entity_id
_entity_poly.type
_entity_poly.pdbx_seq_one_letter_code
_entity_poly.pdbx_strand_id
1 'polypeptide(L)'
;MKILYISMALLALIFLCTSHAVETLDAQEVAFYYLVLQWPGSYCRQSKAGCCLPKTGEPERDFFIRSLIPCSQNGKQLKKCSRSPFDKNELSDLLDQLNLYWSNIKCPSNDGRFLWKSA
;
A
#
# COMPACT_ATOMS: atom_id res chain seq x y z
N MET A 1 -47.23 -40.15 -3.14
CA MET A 1 -46.22 -39.88 -4.20
C MET A 1 -46.08 -38.38 -4.54
N LYS A 2 -47.15 -37.66 -4.90
CA LYS A 2 -47.09 -36.23 -5.27
C LYS A 2 -46.50 -35.32 -4.16
N ILE A 3 -46.88 -35.55 -2.90
CA ILE A 3 -46.39 -34.80 -1.73
C ILE A 3 -44.87 -35.01 -1.50
N LEU A 4 -44.37 -36.22 -1.75
CA LEU A 4 -42.94 -36.54 -1.63
C LEU A 4 -42.11 -35.84 -2.73
N TYR A 5 -42.68 -35.70 -3.92
CA TYR A 5 -42.07 -35.00 -5.05
C TYR A 5 -41.99 -33.49 -4.82
N ILE A 6 -43.04 -32.90 -4.25
CA ILE A 6 -43.06 -31.48 -3.87
C ILE A 6 -42.05 -31.21 -2.75
N SER A 7 -41.96 -32.10 -1.75
CA SER A 7 -40.97 -32.00 -0.68
C SER A 7 -39.53 -32.07 -1.20
N MET A 8 -39.22 -33.03 -2.09
CA MET A 8 -37.90 -33.11 -2.73
C MET A 8 -37.59 -31.88 -3.59
N ALA A 9 -38.57 -31.38 -4.35
CA ALA A 9 -38.38 -30.19 -5.17
C ALA A 9 -38.11 -28.94 -4.31
N LEU A 10 -38.82 -28.80 -3.18
CA LEU A 10 -38.59 -27.70 -2.23
C LEU A 10 -37.19 -27.77 -1.60
N LEU A 11 -36.76 -28.97 -1.19
CA LEU A 11 -35.43 -29.19 -0.61
C LEU A 11 -34.32 -28.91 -1.64
N ALA A 12 -34.51 -29.30 -2.90
CA ALA A 12 -33.58 -28.99 -3.98
C ALA A 12 -33.50 -27.49 -4.26
N LEU A 13 -34.63 -26.78 -4.25
CA LEU A 13 -34.68 -25.31 -4.42
C LEU A 13 -33.98 -24.57 -3.27
N ILE A 14 -34.15 -25.03 -2.03
CA ILE A 14 -33.45 -24.47 -0.86
C ILE A 14 -31.94 -24.70 -0.98
N PHE A 15 -31.51 -25.87 -1.45
CA PHE A 15 -30.10 -26.20 -1.66
C PHE A 15 -29.47 -25.41 -2.83
N LEU A 16 -30.26 -25.04 -3.84
CA LEU A 16 -29.85 -24.19 -4.96
C LEU A 16 -29.77 -22.71 -4.60
N CYS A 17 -30.51 -22.24 -3.58
CA CYS A 17 -30.42 -20.86 -3.10
C CYS A 17 -29.19 -20.62 -2.20
N THR A 18 -28.70 -21.63 -1.49
CA THR A 18 -27.58 -21.50 -0.53
C THR A 18 -26.19 -21.56 -1.17
N SER A 19 -26.08 -21.86 -2.47
CA SER A 19 -24.79 -21.96 -3.18
C SER A 19 -24.28 -20.64 -3.76
N HIS A 20 -24.95 -19.52 -3.50
CA HIS A 20 -24.35 -18.20 -3.74
C HIS A 20 -23.36 -17.90 -2.61
N ALA A 21 -22.16 -18.48 -2.72
CA ALA A 21 -21.02 -18.01 -1.95
C ALA A 21 -20.78 -16.55 -2.37
N VAL A 22 -21.21 -15.61 -1.52
CA VAL A 22 -20.74 -14.24 -1.59
C VAL A 22 -19.25 -14.33 -1.34
N GLU A 23 -18.44 -14.12 -2.38
CA GLU A 23 -17.03 -13.80 -2.21
C GLU A 23 -16.98 -12.48 -1.45
N THR A 24 -16.97 -12.55 -0.12
CA THR A 24 -16.49 -11.44 0.67
C THR A 24 -15.05 -11.25 0.21
N LEU A 25 -14.77 -10.16 -0.50
CA LEU A 25 -13.42 -9.63 -0.50
C LEU A 25 -13.07 -9.54 0.98
N ASP A 26 -12.16 -10.38 1.45
CA ASP A 26 -11.53 -10.23 2.75
C ASP A 26 -10.73 -8.94 2.64
N ALA A 27 -11.43 -7.81 2.80
CA ALA A 27 -10.87 -6.50 2.87
C ALA A 27 -10.11 -6.50 4.18
N GLN A 28 -8.85 -6.94 4.11
CA GLN A 28 -7.97 -7.04 5.25
C GLN A 28 -7.95 -5.64 5.89
N GLU A 29 -8.65 -5.51 7.02
CA GLU A 29 -8.98 -4.20 7.57
C GLU A 29 -7.69 -3.53 8.07
N VAL A 30 -7.48 -2.28 7.66
CA VAL A 30 -6.37 -1.49 8.15
C VAL A 30 -6.71 -1.06 9.57
N ALA A 31 -5.99 -1.60 10.57
CA ALA A 31 -6.20 -1.26 11.97
C ALA A 31 -5.35 -0.06 12.41
N PHE A 32 -4.13 0.05 11.88
CA PHE A 32 -3.23 1.18 12.16
C PHE A 32 -2.14 1.32 11.08
N TYR A 33 -1.38 2.41 11.16
CA TYR A 33 -0.27 2.70 10.27
C TYR A 33 1.05 2.89 11.03
N TYR A 34 2.14 2.41 10.46
CA TYR A 34 3.48 2.91 10.82
C TYR A 34 3.88 4.03 9.85
N LEU A 35 4.07 5.23 10.39
CA LEU A 35 4.80 6.30 9.71
C LEU A 35 6.29 6.10 9.97
N VAL A 36 7.03 5.69 8.96
CA VAL A 36 8.47 5.44 9.09
C VAL A 36 9.22 6.67 8.59
N LEU A 37 10.00 7.28 9.48
CA LEU A 37 10.84 8.44 9.17
C LEU A 37 12.32 8.05 9.13
N GLN A 38 13.12 8.78 8.35
CA GLN A 38 14.54 8.55 8.16
C GLN A 38 15.32 9.85 8.32
N TRP A 39 16.35 9.83 9.17
CA TRP A 39 17.32 10.93 9.23
C TRP A 39 18.35 10.80 8.08
N PRO A 40 18.44 11.78 7.16
CA PRO A 40 19.32 11.70 5.99
C PRO A 40 20.79 11.56 6.37
N GLY A 41 21.24 12.29 7.40
CA GLY A 41 22.63 12.24 7.86
C GLY A 41 23.05 10.84 8.33
N SER A 42 22.17 10.15 9.07
CA SER A 42 22.43 8.77 9.54
C SER A 42 22.50 7.79 8.36
N TYR A 43 21.60 7.95 7.38
CA TYR A 43 21.60 7.14 6.18
C TYR A 43 22.88 7.31 5.36
N CYS A 44 23.23 8.58 5.05
CA CYS A 44 24.44 8.92 4.30
C CYS A 44 25.69 8.37 4.98
N ARG A 45 25.77 8.44 6.31
CA ARG A 45 26.92 7.97 7.08
C ARG A 45 27.06 6.44 7.09
N GLN A 46 25.94 5.71 7.17
CA GLN A 46 25.93 4.25 7.23
C GLN A 46 26.08 3.60 5.84
N SER A 47 25.59 4.26 4.78
CA SER A 47 25.58 3.70 3.42
C SER A 47 26.98 3.59 2.84
N LYS A 48 27.39 2.37 2.44
CA LYS A 48 28.65 2.13 1.71
C LYS A 48 28.70 2.84 0.36
N ALA A 49 27.54 3.01 -0.28
CA ALA A 49 27.41 3.71 -1.56
C ALA A 49 27.29 5.24 -1.39
N GLY A 50 27.34 5.74 -0.14
CA GLY A 50 27.03 7.13 0.17
C GLY A 50 25.57 7.46 -0.07
N CYS A 51 25.31 8.74 -0.32
CA CYS A 51 24.01 9.27 -0.70
C CYS A 51 24.15 10.25 -1.86
N CYS A 52 23.08 10.37 -2.64
CA CYS A 52 23.05 11.18 -3.84
C CYS A 52 21.97 12.24 -3.69
N LEU A 53 22.26 13.45 -4.16
CA LEU A 53 21.23 14.48 -4.31
C LEU A 53 20.17 13.98 -5.31
N PRO A 54 18.87 14.11 -4.99
CA PRO A 54 17.79 13.87 -5.94
C PRO A 54 17.92 14.73 -7.20
N LYS A 55 17.35 14.26 -8.31
CA LYS A 55 17.27 15.05 -9.56
C LYS A 55 16.43 16.32 -9.41
N THR A 56 15.62 16.38 -8.37
CA THR A 56 14.73 17.49 -8.03
C THR A 56 15.41 18.58 -7.21
N GLY A 57 16.68 18.40 -6.83
CA GLY A 57 17.44 19.37 -6.03
C GLY A 57 17.72 18.89 -4.61
N GLU A 58 18.28 19.80 -3.80
CA GLU A 58 18.56 19.53 -2.38
C GLU A 58 17.23 19.43 -1.60
N PRO A 59 16.97 18.31 -0.91
CA PRO A 59 15.80 18.16 -0.06
C PRO A 59 15.98 18.93 1.25
N GLU A 60 14.93 19.00 2.07
CA GLU A 60 14.99 19.69 3.36
C GLU A 60 16.00 19.06 4.32
N ARG A 61 16.50 19.83 5.28
CA ARG A 61 17.42 19.31 6.31
C ARG A 61 16.65 18.80 7.53
N ASP A 62 15.72 17.90 7.29
CA ASP A 62 14.83 17.31 8.30
C ASP A 62 14.69 15.78 8.13
N PHE A 63 13.91 15.13 8.98
CA PHE A 63 13.48 13.76 8.80
C PHE A 63 12.65 13.60 7.52
N PHE A 64 13.00 12.59 6.72
CA PHE A 64 12.25 12.23 5.53
C PHE A 64 11.26 11.12 5.82
N ILE A 65 10.10 11.19 5.16
CA ILE A 65 9.19 10.06 5.09
C ILE A 65 9.88 8.97 4.29
N ARG A 66 9.97 7.77 4.88
CA ARG A 66 10.52 6.60 4.23
C ARG A 66 9.42 5.67 3.71
N SER A 67 8.32 5.50 4.44
CA SER A 67 7.18 4.66 4.07
C SER A 67 6.00 4.91 5.02
N LEU A 68 4.78 4.63 4.54
CA LEU A 68 3.56 4.62 5.33
C LEU A 68 2.94 3.24 5.24
N ILE A 69 3.04 2.46 6.30
CA ILE A 69 2.78 1.02 6.24
C ILE A 69 1.44 0.69 6.91
N PRO A 70 0.42 0.22 6.15
CA PRO A 70 -0.82 -0.27 6.75
C PRO A 70 -0.63 -1.65 7.41
N CYS A 71 -1.21 -1.82 8.59
CA CYS A 71 -1.10 -3.03 9.40
C CYS A 71 -2.47 -3.54 9.85
N SER A 72 -2.62 -4.86 9.96
CA SER A 72 -3.77 -5.47 10.64
C SER A 72 -3.66 -5.32 12.16
N GLN A 73 -4.73 -5.63 12.89
CA GLN A 73 -4.77 -5.57 14.35
C GLN A 73 -3.67 -6.44 15.01
N ASN A 74 -3.27 -7.54 14.36
CA ASN A 74 -2.19 -8.42 14.82
C ASN A 74 -0.78 -7.91 14.44
N GLY A 75 -0.66 -6.70 13.91
CA GLY A 75 0.60 -6.08 13.51
C GLY A 75 1.20 -6.59 12.19
N LYS A 76 0.46 -7.40 11.43
CA LYS A 76 0.94 -7.87 10.12
C LYS A 76 0.80 -6.76 9.09
N GLN A 77 1.89 -6.44 8.39
CA GLN A 77 1.85 -5.51 7.26
C GLN A 77 0.93 -6.02 6.15
N LEU A 78 0.06 -5.15 5.69
CA LEU A 78 -0.81 -5.35 4.54
C LEU A 78 -0.07 -4.96 3.26
N LYS A 79 -0.10 -5.81 2.23
CA LYS A 79 0.64 -5.61 0.97
C LYS A 79 -0.26 -5.97 -0.20
N LYS A 80 -0.08 -5.26 -1.32
CA LYS A 80 -0.77 -5.54 -2.61
C LYS A 80 -2.29 -5.63 -2.47
N CYS A 81 -2.89 -4.75 -1.65
CA CYS A 81 -4.33 -4.73 -1.37
C CYS A 81 -5.19 -4.37 -2.59
N SER A 82 -4.63 -3.60 -3.54
CA SER A 82 -5.28 -3.23 -4.80
C SER A 82 -4.36 -3.54 -5.99
N ARG A 83 -4.99 -3.71 -7.16
CA ARG A 83 -4.30 -3.79 -8.46
C ARG A 83 -4.20 -2.43 -9.16
N SER A 84 -4.73 -1.36 -8.57
CA SER A 84 -4.64 -0.01 -9.12
C SER A 84 -3.18 0.39 -9.34
N PRO A 85 -2.80 0.80 -10.57
CA PRO A 85 -1.44 1.22 -10.85
C PRO A 85 -1.15 2.57 -10.19
N PHE A 86 0.12 2.80 -9.83
CA PHE A 86 0.58 4.10 -9.37
C PHE A 86 0.59 5.11 -10.52
N ASP A 87 -0.19 6.18 -10.39
CA ASP A 87 -0.15 7.36 -11.25
C ASP A 87 0.47 8.56 -10.50
N LYS A 88 1.51 9.16 -11.10
CA LYS A 88 2.18 10.34 -10.53
C LYS A 88 1.32 11.60 -10.71
N ASN A 89 0.46 11.65 -11.73
CA ASN A 89 -0.31 12.84 -12.05
C ASN A 89 -1.36 13.15 -10.97
N GLU A 90 -1.86 12.12 -10.28
CA GLU A 90 -2.74 12.25 -9.12
C GLU A 90 -2.05 12.93 -7.91
N LEU A 91 -0.71 13.05 -7.93
CA LEU A 91 0.08 13.70 -6.89
C LEU A 91 0.59 15.08 -7.30
N SER A 92 0.13 15.64 -8.42
CA SER A 92 0.64 16.89 -9.01
C SER A 92 0.73 18.04 -7.99
N ASP A 93 -0.33 18.25 -7.21
CA ASP A 93 -0.40 19.29 -6.18
C ASP A 93 0.52 19.04 -4.96
N LEU A 94 1.03 17.82 -4.81
CA LEU A 94 1.89 17.40 -3.69
C LEU A 94 3.35 17.23 -4.09
N LEU A 95 3.70 17.36 -5.38
CA LEU A 95 5.04 17.05 -5.88
C LEU A 95 6.13 17.85 -5.18
N ASP A 96 5.91 19.14 -4.91
CA ASP A 96 6.88 19.98 -4.22
C ASP A 96 7.16 19.45 -2.81
N GLN A 97 6.11 19.11 -2.06
CA GLN A 97 6.24 18.55 -0.71
C GLN A 97 6.89 17.16 -0.72
N LEU A 98 6.54 16.32 -1.69
CA LEU A 98 7.13 14.99 -1.86
C LEU A 98 8.62 15.08 -2.19
N ASN A 99 9.02 16.04 -3.02
CA ASN A 99 10.42 16.27 -3.37
C ASN A 99 11.25 16.76 -2.16
N LEU A 100 10.64 17.51 -1.24
CA LEU A 100 11.33 18.05 -0.06
C LEU A 100 11.39 17.03 1.09
N TYR A 101 10.26 16.41 1.44
CA TYR A 101 10.11 15.61 2.67
C TYR A 101 9.97 14.11 2.43
N TRP A 102 9.66 13.66 1.22
CA TRP A 102 9.58 12.24 0.85
C TRP A 102 10.60 11.91 -0.26
N SER A 103 11.76 12.52 -0.18
CA SER A 103 12.82 12.42 -1.18
C SER A 103 13.58 11.09 -1.09
N ASN A 104 14.22 10.68 -2.20
CA ASN A 104 15.01 9.45 -2.24
C ASN A 104 16.50 9.72 -2.51
N ILE A 105 17.26 9.76 -1.42
CA ILE A 105 18.71 10.04 -1.40
C ILE A 105 19.61 8.83 -1.70
N LYS A 106 19.04 7.72 -2.19
CA LYS A 106 19.80 6.55 -2.64
C LYS A 106 20.55 6.88 -3.93
N CYS A 107 21.74 6.31 -4.08
CA CYS A 107 22.49 6.36 -5.33
C CYS A 107 22.07 5.23 -6.30
N PRO A 108 22.04 5.49 -7.61
CA PRO A 108 22.32 6.77 -8.28
C PRO A 108 21.19 7.80 -8.08
N SER A 109 21.49 9.07 -8.36
CA SER A 109 20.51 10.18 -8.30
C SER A 109 19.22 9.85 -9.06
N ASN A 110 18.08 10.10 -8.43
CA ASN A 110 16.75 9.72 -8.91
C ASN A 110 15.70 10.79 -8.53
N ASP A 111 14.47 10.62 -8.99
CA ASP A 111 13.36 11.59 -8.85
C ASP A 111 12.35 11.21 -7.76
N GLY A 112 12.68 10.26 -6.87
CA GLY A 112 11.77 9.82 -5.79
C GLY A 112 10.62 8.92 -6.25
N ARG A 113 10.28 8.85 -7.55
CA ARG A 113 9.08 8.16 -8.05
C ARG A 113 9.00 6.69 -7.62
N PHE A 114 10.12 5.98 -7.63
CA PHE A 114 10.16 4.58 -7.21
C PHE A 114 9.81 4.41 -5.73
N LEU A 115 10.23 5.35 -4.88
CA LEU A 115 9.94 5.35 -3.45
C LEU A 115 8.42 5.46 -3.23
N TRP A 116 7.77 6.47 -3.82
CA TRP A 116 6.33 6.69 -3.69
C TRP A 116 5.49 5.55 -4.26
N LYS A 117 5.91 4.97 -5.40
CA LYS A 117 5.25 3.80 -5.98
C LYS A 117 5.26 2.58 -5.03
N SER A 118 6.28 2.49 -4.18
CA SER A 118 6.50 1.36 -3.26
C SER A 118 6.11 1.66 -1.81
N ALA A 119 5.55 2.84 -1.56
CA ALA A 119 5.35 3.42 -0.23
C ALA A 119 4.37 2.63 0.64
#